data_AF-A0A925YFM1-F1
#
_entry.id   AF-A0A925YFM1-F1
#
_cell.length_a   1.000
_cell.length_b   1.000
_cell.length_c   1.000
_cell.angle_alpha   90.00
_cell.angle_beta   90.00
_cell.angle_gamma   90.00
#
_symmetry.space_group_name_H-M   'P 1'
#
loop_
_entity.id
_entity.type
_entity.pdbx_description
1 polymer ?
#
loop_
_entity_poly.entity_id
_entity_poly.type
_entity_poly.pdbx_seq_one_letter_code
_entity_poly.pdbx_strand_id
1 'polypeptide(L)'
;MSRRDNADARCARCRLHASLCLCPLIPCLETRTRLVLIIHRREDRKPTNTGRLATQCLPNSEVIVRGDAESHLADVPAPWTAAAQPLLLFPAADAIPLARFASSTRPVTLVVPDGTWRQASKVRHRIP
;
A
#
# COMPACT_ATOMS: atom_id res chain seq x y z
N MET A 1 -5.17 12.24 26.94
CA MET A 1 -4.66 10.94 26.45
C MET A 1 -4.40 11.06 24.96
N SER A 2 -3.15 11.10 24.55
CA SER A 2 -2.78 11.20 23.14
C SER A 2 -3.21 9.93 22.42
N ARG A 3 -3.55 10.01 21.12
CA ARG A 3 -3.82 8.82 20.28
C ARG A 3 -2.65 7.83 20.23
N ARG A 4 -1.49 8.13 20.83
CA ARG A 4 -0.30 7.27 20.90
C ARG A 4 -0.23 6.46 22.20
N ASP A 5 -1.00 6.81 23.23
CA ASP A 5 -0.78 6.32 24.60
C ASP A 5 -1.44 4.95 24.89
N ASN A 6 -2.06 4.31 23.89
CA ASN A 6 -2.82 3.06 24.04
C ASN A 6 -2.38 1.99 23.02
N ALA A 7 -1.07 1.88 22.77
CA ALA A 7 -0.54 0.89 21.84
C ALA A 7 -0.82 -0.56 22.31
N ASP A 8 -0.76 -0.80 23.62
CA ASP A 8 -0.98 -2.13 24.22
C ASP A 8 -2.45 -2.58 24.14
N ALA A 9 -3.37 -1.63 23.94
CA ALA A 9 -4.79 -1.90 23.74
C ALA A 9 -5.16 -2.17 22.27
N ARG A 10 -4.18 -2.34 21.36
CA ARG A 10 -4.41 -2.51 19.92
C ARG A 10 -4.02 -3.89 19.42
N CYS A 11 -4.76 -4.35 18.42
CA CYS A 11 -4.42 -5.56 17.69
C CYS A 11 -3.08 -5.39 16.94
N ALA A 12 -2.13 -6.31 17.11
CA ALA A 12 -0.85 -6.26 16.41
C ALA A 12 -0.98 -6.32 14.86
N ARG A 13 -2.04 -6.97 14.35
CA ARG A 13 -2.30 -7.14 12.91
C ARG A 13 -3.03 -5.95 12.29
N CYS A 14 -4.28 -5.68 12.68
CA CYS A 14 -5.09 -4.60 12.10
C CYS A 14 -4.87 -3.22 12.76
N ARG A 15 -4.18 -3.16 13.91
CA ARG A 15 -3.84 -1.92 14.65
C ARG A 15 -5.03 -1.14 15.20
N LEU A 16 -6.27 -1.61 15.01
CA LEU A 16 -7.45 -1.12 15.70
C LEU A 16 -7.42 -1.49 17.18
N HIS A 17 -8.23 -0.80 17.99
CA HIS A 17 -8.44 -1.16 19.39
C HIS A 17 -8.92 -2.62 19.49
N ALA A 18 -8.52 -3.35 20.52
CA ALA A 18 -8.80 -4.78 20.66
C ALA A 18 -10.32 -5.08 20.59
N SER A 19 -11.16 -4.23 21.20
CA SER A 19 -12.63 -4.36 21.13
C SER A 19 -13.24 -4.07 19.75
N LEU A 20 -12.48 -3.48 18.82
CA LEU A 20 -12.89 -3.16 17.45
C LEU A 20 -12.05 -3.92 16.42
N CYS A 21 -11.44 -5.04 16.82
CA CYS A 21 -10.56 -5.81 15.96
C CYS A 21 -11.33 -6.34 14.74
N LEU A 22 -10.86 -5.99 13.54
CA LEU A 22 -11.45 -6.46 12.28
C LEU A 22 -10.80 -7.74 11.76
N CYS A 23 -9.73 -8.25 12.38
CA CYS A 23 -9.00 -9.41 11.86
C CYS A 23 -9.86 -10.65 11.55
N PRO A 24 -10.88 -11.00 12.36
CA PRO A 24 -11.78 -12.12 12.04
C PRO A 24 -12.64 -11.88 10.80
N LEU A 25 -12.81 -10.62 10.39
CA LEU A 25 -13.64 -10.20 9.26
C LEU A 25 -12.83 -9.96 7.98
N ILE A 26 -11.51 -10.07 8.03
CA ILE A 26 -10.65 -9.85 6.85
C ILE A 26 -10.80 -11.05 5.91
N PRO A 27 -11.41 -10.86 4.71
CA PRO A 27 -11.52 -11.94 3.76
C PRO A 27 -10.18 -12.26 3.10
N CYS A 28 -10.04 -13.46 2.58
CA CYS A 28 -9.00 -13.81 1.62
C CYS A 28 -9.56 -13.59 0.21
N LEU A 29 -9.00 -12.65 -0.53
CA LEU A 29 -9.41 -12.30 -1.89
C LEU A 29 -8.28 -12.63 -2.85
N GLU A 30 -8.41 -13.75 -3.55
CA GLU A 30 -7.47 -14.14 -4.59
C GLU A 30 -7.68 -13.28 -5.84
N THR A 31 -6.62 -12.59 -6.27
CA THR A 31 -6.65 -11.70 -7.44
C THR A 31 -5.45 -11.92 -8.34
N ARG A 32 -5.66 -11.83 -9.66
CA ARG A 32 -4.54 -11.76 -10.61
C ARG A 32 -3.77 -10.44 -10.48
N THR A 33 -4.46 -9.38 -10.10
CA THR A 33 -3.85 -8.08 -9.80
C THR A 33 -3.12 -8.15 -8.47
N ARG A 34 -1.89 -7.64 -8.43
CA ARG A 34 -1.07 -7.49 -7.23
C ARG A 34 -1.10 -6.05 -6.75
N LEU A 35 -1.24 -5.81 -5.45
CA LEU A 35 -1.11 -4.48 -4.84
C LEU A 35 0.26 -4.33 -4.16
N VAL A 36 0.96 -3.24 -4.48
CA VAL A 36 2.18 -2.81 -3.78
C VAL A 36 1.89 -1.47 -3.12
N LEU A 37 1.65 -1.49 -1.81
CA LEU A 37 1.38 -0.27 -1.04
C LEU A 37 2.71 0.34 -0.58
N ILE A 38 3.03 1.54 -1.07
CA ILE A 38 4.22 2.28 -0.66
C ILE A 38 3.81 3.34 0.35
N ILE A 39 3.96 3.04 1.63
CA ILE A 39 3.40 3.83 2.73
C ILE A 39 4.48 4.57 3.51
N HIS A 40 4.24 5.83 3.86
CA HIS A 40 5.15 6.55 4.76
C HIS A 40 4.98 6.07 6.22
N ARG A 41 6.06 5.94 7.00
CA ARG A 41 6.07 5.41 8.38
C ARG A 41 5.11 6.13 9.33
N ARG A 42 4.89 7.43 9.08
CA ARG A 42 3.94 8.26 9.84
C ARG A 42 2.48 7.87 9.59
N GLU A 43 2.19 7.38 8.39
CA GLU A 43 0.88 6.87 7.97
C GLU A 43 0.69 5.41 8.35
N ASP A 44 1.74 4.58 8.24
CA ASP A 44 1.67 3.15 8.56
C ASP A 44 1.10 2.90 9.96
N ARG A 45 1.50 3.70 10.95
CA ARG A 45 1.07 3.56 12.35
C ARG A 45 -0.38 4.00 12.62
N LYS A 46 -1.13 4.45 11.61
CA LYS A 46 -2.53 4.85 11.77
C LYS A 46 -3.46 3.63 11.77
N PRO A 47 -4.40 3.53 12.72
CA PRO A 47 -5.28 2.37 12.88
C PRO A 47 -6.34 2.24 11.76
N THR A 48 -6.61 3.30 11.01
CA THR A 48 -7.62 3.34 9.92
C THR A 48 -6.97 3.31 8.53
N ASN A 49 -5.80 2.68 8.40
CA ASN A 49 -5.12 2.63 7.11
C ASN A 49 -5.78 1.58 6.20
N THR A 50 -6.61 2.05 5.27
CA THR A 50 -7.35 1.21 4.33
C THR A 50 -6.43 0.51 3.32
N GLY A 51 -5.30 1.12 2.94
CA GLY A 51 -4.30 0.47 2.09
C GLY A 51 -3.72 -0.78 2.75
N ARG A 52 -3.37 -0.70 4.03
CA ARG A 52 -2.84 -1.82 4.82
C ARG A 52 -3.90 -2.88 5.10
N LEU A 53 -5.16 -2.49 5.22
CA LEU A 53 -6.26 -3.45 5.25
C LEU A 53 -6.39 -4.17 3.91
N ALA A 54 -6.32 -3.46 2.79
CA ALA A 54 -6.38 -4.06 1.45
C ALA A 54 -5.27 -5.08 1.22
N THR A 55 -4.03 -4.81 1.64
CA THR A 55 -2.93 -5.79 1.54
C THR A 55 -3.09 -6.99 2.48
N GLN A 56 -3.89 -6.89 3.55
CA GLN A 56 -4.26 -8.04 4.37
C GLN A 56 -5.37 -8.89 3.76
N CYS A 57 -6.20 -8.31 2.88
CA CYS A 57 -7.22 -9.03 2.13
C CYS A 57 -6.66 -9.74 0.89
N LEU A 58 -5.57 -9.23 0.32
CA LEU A 58 -5.02 -9.69 -0.97
C LEU A 58 -3.70 -10.48 -0.72
N PRO A 59 -3.70 -11.82 -0.76
CA PRO A 59 -2.55 -12.63 -0.34
C PRO A 59 -1.27 -12.41 -1.15
N ASN A 60 -1.40 -12.00 -2.42
CA ASN A 60 -0.28 -11.76 -3.33
C ASN A 60 0.34 -10.34 -3.18
N SER A 61 -0.16 -9.53 -2.26
CA SER A 61 0.14 -8.10 -2.13
C SER A 61 1.10 -7.81 -0.98
N GLU A 62 1.78 -6.66 -1.05
CA GLU A 62 2.81 -6.30 -0.07
C GLU A 62 2.74 -4.83 0.38
N VAL A 63 3.37 -4.55 1.52
CA VAL A 63 3.51 -3.19 2.06
C VAL A 63 4.99 -2.85 2.14
N ILE A 64 5.36 -1.71 1.57
CA ILE A 64 6.71 -1.15 1.60
C ILE A 64 6.67 0.14 2.42
N VAL A 65 7.27 0.12 3.61
CA VAL A 65 7.28 1.26 4.53
C VAL A 65 8.45 2.19 4.23
N ARG A 66 8.21 3.50 4.22
CA ARG A 66 9.15 4.56 3.82
C ARG A 66 9.36 5.61 4.90
N GLY A 67 10.49 6.31 4.87
CA GLY A 67 10.71 7.53 5.65
C GLY A 67 11.56 7.34 6.90
N ASP A 68 12.25 6.22 7.02
CA ASP A 68 13.41 6.07 7.90
C ASP A 68 14.68 6.59 7.24
N ALA A 69 15.64 7.03 8.06
CA ALA A 69 16.89 7.63 7.60
C ALA A 69 17.68 6.69 6.68
N GLU A 70 17.54 5.38 6.87
CA GLU A 70 18.17 4.33 6.07
C GLU A 70 17.31 3.81 4.90
N SER A 71 16.06 4.27 4.77
CA SER A 71 15.17 3.81 3.69
C SER A 71 15.44 4.60 2.39
N HIS A 72 16.33 4.11 1.52
CA HIS A 72 16.59 4.73 0.22
C HIS A 72 15.53 4.30 -0.81
N LEU A 73 15.13 5.22 -1.71
CA LEU A 73 14.06 4.93 -2.70
C LEU A 73 14.50 3.92 -3.76
N ALA A 74 15.82 3.71 -3.87
CA ALA A 74 16.44 2.63 -4.64
C ALA A 74 16.21 1.23 -4.04
N ASP A 75 15.83 1.12 -2.76
CA ASP A 75 15.66 -0.16 -2.08
C ASP A 75 14.22 -0.70 -2.17
N VAL A 76 13.33 -0.03 -2.92
CA VAL A 76 12.07 -0.67 -3.31
C VAL A 76 12.47 -1.75 -4.30
N PRO A 77 12.34 -3.04 -3.98
CA PRO A 77 12.57 -4.09 -4.97
C PRO A 77 11.66 -3.75 -6.12
N ALA A 78 12.25 -3.46 -7.27
CA ALA A 78 11.57 -3.28 -8.53
C ALA A 78 10.43 -4.32 -8.62
N PRO A 79 9.15 -3.95 -8.48
CA PRO A 79 8.06 -4.91 -8.63
C PRO A 79 7.89 -5.36 -10.10
N TRP A 80 8.84 -4.95 -10.94
CA TRP A 80 8.97 -5.13 -12.37
C TRP A 80 9.41 -6.55 -12.72
N THR A 81 8.59 -7.55 -12.39
CA THR A 81 8.74 -8.83 -13.09
C THR A 81 8.38 -8.60 -14.56
N ALA A 82 9.18 -9.11 -15.50
CA ALA A 82 8.91 -8.95 -16.93
C ALA A 82 7.53 -9.53 -17.35
N ALA A 83 7.00 -10.45 -16.55
CA ALA A 83 5.69 -11.07 -16.75
C ALA A 83 4.51 -10.18 -16.34
N ALA A 84 4.71 -9.23 -15.41
CA ALA A 84 3.66 -8.35 -14.92
C ALA A 84 3.73 -6.97 -15.58
N GLN A 85 2.58 -6.34 -15.74
CA GLN A 85 2.44 -4.96 -16.16
C GLN A 85 2.25 -4.07 -14.93
N PRO A 86 3.26 -3.27 -14.59
CA PRO A 86 3.19 -2.48 -13.39
C PRO A 86 2.59 -1.10 -13.69
N LEU A 87 1.78 -0.57 -12.77
CA LEU A 87 1.03 0.67 -12.94
C LEU A 87 1.11 1.51 -11.66
N LEU A 88 1.51 2.77 -11.76
CA LEU A 88 1.43 3.70 -10.64
C LEU A 88 0.02 4.31 -10.56
N LEU A 89 -0.67 4.07 -9.43
CA LEU A 89 -1.95 4.72 -9.14
C LEU A 89 -1.71 6.08 -8.48
N PHE A 90 -1.59 7.12 -9.29
CA PHE A 90 -1.38 8.48 -8.80
C PHE A 90 -2.05 9.51 -9.72
N PRO A 91 -2.75 10.52 -9.17
CA PRO A 91 -3.35 11.57 -9.98
C PRO A 91 -2.26 12.50 -10.53
N ALA A 92 -2.20 12.61 -11.85
CA ALA A 92 -1.29 13.49 -12.56
C ALA A 92 -1.96 14.00 -13.84
N ALA A 93 -1.43 15.07 -14.43
CA ALA A 93 -1.99 15.65 -15.66
C ALA A 93 -1.95 14.66 -16.85
N ASP A 94 -0.99 13.74 -16.84
CA ASP A 94 -0.77 12.69 -17.83
C ASP A 94 -1.39 11.33 -17.42
N ALA A 95 -2.17 11.30 -16.33
CA ALA A 95 -2.79 10.06 -15.86
C ALA A 95 -3.83 9.53 -16.84
N ILE A 96 -3.81 8.21 -17.05
CA ILE A 96 -4.78 7.50 -17.90
C ILE A 96 -5.75 6.67 -17.05
N PRO A 97 -7.00 6.48 -17.49
CA PRO A 97 -7.97 5.68 -16.75
C PRO A 97 -7.54 4.22 -16.58
N LEU A 98 -7.62 3.71 -15.35
CA LEU A 98 -7.24 2.33 -14.99
C LEU A 98 -8.04 1.27 -15.77
N ALA A 99 -9.29 1.59 -16.15
CA ALA A 99 -10.16 0.69 -16.91
C ALA A 99 -9.54 0.17 -18.21
N ARG A 100 -8.58 0.91 -18.80
CA ARG A 100 -7.82 0.47 -19.99
C ARG A 100 -7.02 -0.82 -19.78
N PHE A 101 -6.73 -1.16 -18.53
CA PHE A 101 -5.95 -2.36 -18.17
C PHE A 101 -6.81 -3.50 -17.64
N ALA A 102 -8.13 -3.33 -17.54
CA ALA A 102 -9.04 -4.36 -17.03
C ALA A 102 -9.01 -5.64 -17.89
N SER A 103 -8.81 -5.50 -19.19
CA SER A 103 -8.68 -6.60 -20.17
C SER A 103 -7.23 -7.01 -20.44
N SER A 104 -6.24 -6.50 -19.69
CA SER A 104 -4.84 -6.85 -19.92
C SER A 104 -4.62 -8.35 -19.74
N THR A 105 -3.96 -8.98 -20.72
CA THR A 105 -3.57 -10.39 -20.66
C THR A 105 -2.42 -10.62 -19.67
N ARG A 106 -1.64 -9.59 -19.37
CA ARG A 106 -0.59 -9.63 -18.35
C ARG A 106 -1.16 -9.29 -16.97
N PRO A 107 -0.73 -9.96 -15.88
CA PRO A 107 -1.07 -9.56 -14.52
C PRO A 107 -0.67 -8.11 -14.27
N VAL A 108 -1.53 -7.35 -13.59
CA VAL A 108 -1.22 -5.96 -13.24
C VAL A 108 -0.58 -5.92 -11.85
N THR A 109 0.51 -5.18 -11.70
CA THR A 109 1.02 -4.78 -10.38
C THR A 109 0.68 -3.32 -10.13
N LEU A 110 -0.32 -3.07 -9.29
CA LEU A 110 -0.77 -1.73 -8.94
C LEU A 110 0.08 -1.18 -7.78
N VAL A 111 0.85 -0.14 -8.07
CA VAL A 111 1.69 0.56 -7.10
C VAL A 111 0.93 1.75 -6.55
N VAL A 112 0.69 1.76 -5.23
CA VAL A 112 -0.15 2.77 -4.57
C VAL A 112 0.67 3.52 -3.52
N PRO A 113 1.02 4.80 -3.74
CA PRO A 113 1.67 5.61 -2.73
C PRO A 113 0.68 6.08 -1.67
N ASP A 114 0.98 5.84 -0.40
CA ASP A 114 0.18 6.28 0.75
C ASP A 114 1.00 7.21 1.66
N GLY A 115 0.50 8.43 1.82
CA GLY A 115 1.26 9.55 2.35
C GLY A 115 0.55 10.87 2.15
N THR A 116 1.12 11.93 2.69
CA THR A 116 0.77 13.30 2.26
C THR A 116 1.06 13.47 0.77
N TRP A 117 0.38 14.41 0.11
CA TRP A 117 0.63 14.75 -1.31
C TRP A 117 2.11 14.91 -1.65
N ARG A 118 2.87 15.58 -0.78
CA ARG A 118 4.31 15.77 -0.94
C ARG A 118 5.09 14.44 -0.86
N GLN A 119 4.69 13.50 -0.02
CA GLN A 119 5.32 12.18 0.08
C GLN A 119 4.94 11.30 -1.12
N ALA A 120 3.66 11.25 -1.49
CA ALA A 120 3.19 10.44 -2.61
C ALA A 120 3.77 10.93 -3.95
N SER A 121 3.88 12.24 -4.15
CA SER A 121 4.52 12.81 -5.35
C SER A 121 6.00 12.41 -5.45
N LYS A 122 6.75 12.32 -4.34
CA LYS A 122 8.14 11.81 -4.37
C LYS A 122 8.24 10.37 -4.88
N VAL A 123 7.22 9.54 -4.60
CA VAL A 123 7.17 8.17 -5.12
C VAL A 123 7.04 8.18 -6.64
N ARG A 124 6.15 9.01 -7.21
CA ARG A 124 6.01 9.18 -8.68
C ARG A 124 7.32 9.52 -9.38
N HIS A 125 8.16 10.37 -8.79
CA HIS A 125 9.41 10.79 -9.41
C HIS A 125 10.55 9.78 -9.28
N ARG A 126 10.38 8.71 -8.50
CA ARG A 126 11.46 7.74 -8.21
C ARG A 126 11.10 6.31 -8.61
N ILE A 127 9.85 6.07 -8.97
CA ILE A 127 9.40 4.83 -9.58
C ILE A 127 9.50 5.01 -11.09
N PRO A 128 10.37 4.25 -11.79
CA PRO A 128 10.48 4.30 -13.24
C PRO A 128 9.18 3.92 -13.96
#